data_AF-T1C7A3-F1
#
_entry.id   AF-T1C7A3-F1
#
_cell.length_a   1.000
_cell.length_b   1.000
_cell.length_c   1.000
_cell.angle_alpha   90.00
_cell.angle_beta   90.00
_cell.angle_gamma   90.00
#
_symmetry.space_group_name_H-M   'P 1'
#
loop_
_entity.id
_entity.type
_entity.pdbx_description
1 polymer ?
#
loop_
_entity_poly.entity_id
_entity_poly.type
_entity_poly.pdbx_seq_one_letter_code
_entity_poly.pdbx_strand_id
1 'polypeptide(L)'
;MNALSITPFLDSPKSKFLSPKKIAQRLSLQVNDLAESAHVHRNTISARPQSPKVQELLRAIVRVISAATEAFGDRDRAITWMM
;
A
#
# COMPACT_ATOMS: atom_id res chain seq x y z
N MET A 1 23.30 -4.89 -3.53
CA MET A 1 22.07 -5.65 -3.23
C MET A 1 20.87 -4.70 -3.34
N ASN A 2 20.71 -4.04 -4.49
CA ASN A 2 19.78 -4.31 -5.60
C ASN A 2 18.28 -4.11 -5.26
N ALA A 3 17.73 -3.04 -5.83
CA ALA A 3 16.36 -2.53 -5.81
C ALA A 3 15.29 -3.47 -6.43
N LEU A 4 15.41 -4.78 -6.23
CA LEU A 4 14.67 -5.81 -6.97
C LEU A 4 13.58 -6.54 -6.16
N SER A 5 13.16 -6.05 -4.99
CA SER A 5 12.03 -6.68 -4.26
C SER A 5 10.67 -6.00 -4.44
N ILE A 6 10.58 -4.90 -5.20
CA ILE A 6 9.29 -4.30 -5.59
C ILE A 6 8.70 -4.94 -6.84
N THR A 7 9.53 -5.56 -7.68
CA THR A 7 9.08 -6.25 -8.90
C THR A 7 8.03 -7.32 -8.62
N PRO A 8 8.14 -8.20 -7.60
CA PRO A 8 7.05 -9.15 -7.29
C PRO A 8 5.77 -8.49 -6.74
N PHE A 9 5.78 -7.20 -6.33
CA PHE A 9 4.54 -6.47 -6.01
C PHE A 9 3.82 -5.97 -7.27
N LEU A 10 4.54 -5.79 -8.38
CA LEU A 10 4.03 -5.27 -9.65
C LEU A 10 3.83 -6.37 -10.69
N ASP A 11 4.60 -7.47 -10.63
CA ASP A 11 4.54 -8.61 -11.55
C ASP A 11 3.70 -9.79 -10.99
N SER A 12 2.37 -9.66 -11.17
CA SER A 12 1.39 -10.71 -11.52
C SER A 12 1.03 -11.84 -10.50
N PRO A 13 -0.20 -12.45 -10.53
CA PRO A 13 -1.22 -12.42 -11.60
C PRO A 13 -2.70 -12.22 -11.15
N LYS A 14 -3.47 -11.44 -11.93
CA LYS A 14 -4.96 -11.42 -12.15
C LYS A 14 -5.62 -10.04 -12.14
N SER A 15 -4.99 -9.00 -11.59
CA SER A 15 -5.59 -7.65 -11.53
C SER A 15 -4.55 -6.55 -11.72
N LYS A 16 -4.88 -5.52 -12.52
CA LYS A 16 -4.05 -4.31 -12.73
C LYS A 16 -4.07 -3.36 -11.52
N PHE A 17 -4.73 -3.75 -10.44
CA PHE A 17 -5.05 -2.90 -9.30
C PHE A 17 -4.45 -3.46 -8.00
N LEU A 18 -3.95 -2.56 -7.16
CA LEU A 18 -3.53 -2.87 -5.81
C LEU A 18 -4.74 -3.25 -4.96
N SER A 19 -4.59 -4.27 -4.11
CA SER A 19 -5.65 -4.71 -3.19
C SER A 19 -5.61 -3.89 -1.89
N PRO A 20 -6.65 -3.10 -1.57
CA PRO A 20 -6.67 -2.33 -0.33
C PRO A 20 -6.59 -3.22 0.91
N LYS A 21 -7.28 -4.37 0.89
CA LYS A 21 -7.28 -5.33 2.01
C LYS A 21 -5.89 -5.90 2.29
N LYS A 22 -5.14 -6.27 1.26
CA LYS A 22 -3.77 -6.80 1.42
C LYS A 22 -2.83 -5.73 1.99
N ILE A 23 -2.96 -4.49 1.53
CA ILE A 23 -2.16 -3.37 2.03
C ILE A 23 -2.49 -3.08 3.50
N ALA A 24 -3.79 -2.95 3.84
CA ALA A 24 -4.24 -2.74 5.22
C ALA A 24 -3.69 -3.80 6.17
N GLN A 25 -3.82 -5.08 5.79
CA GLN A 25 -3.33 -6.21 6.59
C GLN A 25 -1.81 -6.18 6.79
N ARG A 26 -1.03 -5.78 5.78
CA ARG A 26 0.44 -5.72 5.88
C ARG A 26 0.93 -4.59 6.76
N LEU A 27 0.15 -3.51 6.86
CA LEU A 27 0.47 -2.33 7.66
C LEU A 27 -0.24 -2.33 9.02
N SER A 28 -0.95 -3.41 9.36
CA SER A 28 -1.79 -3.50 10.56
C SER A 28 -2.81 -2.36 10.67
N LEU A 29 -3.26 -1.82 9.53
CA LEU A 29 -4.27 -0.77 9.44
C LEU A 29 -5.66 -1.38 9.24
N GLN A 30 -6.68 -0.64 9.66
CA GLN A 30 -8.06 -0.94 9.30
C GLN A 30 -8.39 -0.40 7.91
N VAL A 31 -9.39 -1.01 7.27
CA VAL A 31 -9.91 -0.53 5.98
C VAL A 31 -10.52 0.87 6.10
N ASN A 32 -11.01 1.24 7.27
CA ASN A 32 -11.51 2.59 7.55
C ASN A 32 -10.39 3.64 7.49
N ASP A 33 -9.21 3.32 8.01
CA ASP A 33 -8.04 4.22 7.99
C ASP A 33 -7.63 4.54 6.54
N LEU A 34 -7.73 3.54 5.65
CA LEU A 34 -7.53 3.74 4.21
C LEU A 34 -8.66 4.58 3.58
N ALA A 35 -9.90 4.39 4.00
CA ALA A 35 -11.04 5.13 3.48
C ALA A 35 -10.96 6.62 3.85
N GLU A 36 -10.61 6.91 5.09
CA GLU A 36 -10.38 8.26 5.60
C GLU A 36 -9.23 8.94 4.85
N SER A 37 -8.09 8.25 4.72
CA SER A 37 -6.92 8.75 3.99
C SER A 37 -7.19 8.99 2.50
N ALA A 38 -8.05 8.19 1.87
CA ALA A 38 -8.46 8.38 0.48
C ALA A 38 -9.61 9.40 0.35
N HIS A 39 -10.15 9.92 1.44
CA HIS A 39 -11.37 10.73 1.47
C HIS A 39 -12.48 10.09 0.62
N VAL A 40 -12.75 8.81 0.87
CA VAL A 40 -13.85 8.05 0.27
C VAL A 40 -14.64 7.32 1.35
N HIS A 41 -15.86 6.95 1.03
CA HIS A 41 -16.63 6.07 1.92
C HIS A 41 -15.97 4.69 2.00
N ARG A 42 -15.96 4.05 3.18
CA ARG A 42 -15.38 2.70 3.39
C ARG A 42 -15.92 1.64 2.41
N ASN A 43 -17.19 1.75 2.02
CA ASN A 43 -17.79 0.85 1.04
C ASN A 43 -17.14 0.97 -0.32
N THR A 44 -16.60 2.14 -0.69
CA THR A 44 -15.89 2.35 -1.95
C THR A 44 -14.58 1.57 -1.97
N ILE A 45 -13.86 1.49 -0.85
CA ILE A 45 -12.63 0.71 -0.74
C ILE A 45 -12.88 -0.77 -1.05
N SER A 46 -13.94 -1.35 -0.47
CA SER A 46 -14.26 -2.77 -0.65
C SER A 46 -15.00 -3.07 -1.96
N ALA A 47 -15.95 -2.22 -2.36
CA ALA A 47 -16.82 -2.47 -3.52
C ALA A 47 -16.22 -1.96 -4.85
N ARG A 48 -15.35 -0.95 -4.80
CA ARG A 48 -14.73 -0.34 -5.99
C ARG A 48 -13.22 -0.15 -5.78
N PRO A 49 -12.46 -1.23 -5.49
CA PRO A 49 -11.02 -1.14 -5.27
C PRO A 49 -10.27 -0.55 -6.48
N GLN A 50 -10.80 -0.70 -7.70
CA GLN A 50 -10.27 -0.13 -8.94
C GLN A 50 -10.47 1.39 -9.09
N SER A 51 -11.19 2.04 -8.19
CA SER A 51 -11.41 3.49 -8.24
C SER A 51 -10.07 4.23 -8.33
N PRO A 52 -9.92 5.22 -9.24
CA PRO A 52 -8.68 5.98 -9.39
C PRO A 52 -8.16 6.54 -8.07
N LYS A 53 -9.04 7.13 -7.26
CA LYS A 53 -8.69 7.75 -5.96
C LYS A 53 -8.16 6.72 -4.95
N VAL A 54 -8.76 5.52 -4.94
CA VAL A 54 -8.31 4.43 -4.08
C VAL A 54 -6.95 3.94 -4.55
N GLN A 55 -6.78 3.71 -5.85
CA GLN A 55 -5.50 3.25 -6.41
C GLN A 55 -4.37 4.27 -6.24
N GLU A 56 -4.67 5.56 -6.32
CA GLU A 56 -3.71 6.64 -6.09
C GLU A 56 -3.18 6.61 -4.65
N LEU A 57 -4.07 6.52 -3.64
CA LEU A 57 -3.65 6.35 -2.24
C LEU A 57 -2.77 5.10 -2.07
N LEU A 58 -3.23 3.95 -2.58
CA LEU A 58 -2.48 2.70 -2.41
C LEU A 58 -1.10 2.76 -3.05
N ARG A 59 -0.95 3.44 -4.19
CA ARG A 59 0.36 3.67 -4.83
C ARG A 59 1.22 4.62 -4.01
N ALA A 60 0.64 5.67 -3.42
CA ALA A 60 1.37 6.59 -2.54
C ALA A 60 1.93 5.84 -1.32
N ILE A 61 1.11 5.00 -0.68
CA ILE A 61 1.53 4.14 0.44
C ILE A 61 2.73 3.25 0.04
N VAL A 62 2.62 2.52 -1.08
CA VAL A 62 3.71 1.65 -1.57
C VAL A 62 4.99 2.45 -1.86
N ARG A 63 4.88 3.65 -2.43
CA ARG A 63 6.03 4.52 -2.70
C ARG A 63 6.73 4.95 -1.42
N VAL A 64 5.98 5.37 -0.41
CA VAL A 64 6.55 5.78 0.89
C VAL A 64 7.26 4.61 1.57
N ILE A 65 6.64 3.42 1.59
CA ILE A 65 7.26 2.22 2.16
C ILE A 65 8.53 1.84 1.40
N SER A 66 8.52 1.94 0.08
CA SER A 66 9.70 1.63 -0.75
C SER A 66 10.84 2.60 -0.45
N ALA A 67 10.56 3.90 -0.42
CA ALA A 67 11.54 4.93 -0.09
C ALA A 67 12.09 4.78 1.33
N ALA A 68 11.23 4.45 2.30
CA ALA A 68 11.64 4.18 3.68
C ALA A 68 12.53 2.92 3.75
N THR A 69 12.16 1.85 3.03
CA THR A 69 12.96 0.61 2.99
C THR A 69 14.34 0.87 2.38
N GLU A 70 14.43 1.68 1.33
CA GLU A 70 15.70 2.10 0.72
C GLU A 70 16.54 2.96 1.68
N ALA A 71 15.91 3.87 2.41
CA ALA A 71 16.59 4.77 3.34
C ALA A 71 17.13 4.05 4.59
N PHE A 72 16.40 3.08 5.13
CA PHE A 72 16.75 2.43 6.41
C PHE A 72 17.49 1.11 6.24
N GLY A 73 17.58 0.56 5.03
CA GLY A 73 18.28 -0.70 4.73
C GLY A 73 17.64 -1.96 5.33
N ASP A 74 16.64 -1.78 6.20
CA ASP A 74 15.89 -2.82 6.89
C ASP A 74 14.42 -2.37 7.00
N ARG A 75 13.53 -3.20 6.44
CA ARG A 75 12.08 -2.96 6.38
C ARG A 75 11.47 -2.83 7.77
N ASP A 76 11.89 -3.64 8.74
CA ASP A 76 11.28 -3.65 10.07
C ASP A 76 11.70 -2.41 10.88
N ARG A 77 12.89 -1.87 10.59
CA ARG A 77 13.37 -0.60 11.15
C ARG A 77 12.63 0.61 10.59
N ALA A 78 12.31 0.59 9.30
CA ALA A 78 11.51 1.63 8.65
C ALA A 78 10.09 1.71 9.22
N ILE A 79 9.44 0.55 9.41
CA ILE A 79 8.09 0.48 10.01
C ILE A 79 8.09 1.00 11.45
N THR A 80 9.14 0.71 12.23
CA THR A 80 9.27 1.19 13.61
C THR A 80 9.37 2.71 13.72
N TRP A 81 9.95 3.40 12.74
CA TRP A 81 10.08 4.87 12.76
C TRP A 81 8.84 5.61 12.27
N MET A 82 7.92 4.94 11.58
CA MET A 82 6.69 5.53 11.04
C MET A 82 5.47 5.32 11.94
N MET A 83 5.59 4.51 13.00
CA MET A 83 4.54 4.17 13.96
C MET A 83 4.70 4.93 15.27
#